data_AF-F8GQ86-F1
#
_entry.id   AF-F8GQ86-F1
#
_cell.length_a   1.000
_cell.length_b   1.000
_cell.length_c   1.000
_cell.angle_alpha   90.00
_cell.angle_beta   90.00
_cell.angle_gamma   90.00
#
_symmetry.space_group_name_H-M   'P 1'
#
loop_
_entity.id
_entity.type
_entity.pdbx_description
1 polymer ?
#
loop_
_entity_poly.entity_id
_entity_poly.type
_entity_poly.pdbx_seq_one_letter_code
_entity_poly.pdbx_strand_id
1 'polypeptide(L)'
;MAEVGNELQRHAAEEHQAQTDGFHLVIDALKLNGIENIYGLPGIPVTDLARLAQANGMRVISFRHEQNAGNAAAIAGFLTQKPGVCLTVSAPGFLNGLTALAHATTNCFPMILISGSSEREIVDLQQGDYEEMDQLAIARPHAKAAFRVLHAEDIGVGIARAIRAAVSGRPGGVYLDLPAKLLGQSMEAEKGRKSLIKVVDPAPRQLPAPDSVDRAVALLKSAKRPLILLGKGAAYARAEADIRTLVEKTGIPYLPMSMAKGLLPDTHPQSASAARSYVLAEADVVLLVGARLNWLLSHGKGKTWGKPKQFIQIDIAATEMDSNVAIAAPVVGDIGSCVSAILDKVGDDFAKPGAEWLNAVADRRDTNLAKMAETLAKSKDVSPMNFHGALGVLKDVVKANPGISFVNEGANTLDYARAVIDMYEPRKRLDVGTWGVMGVGMGYAVAAAVETNKPVLALCGDSAFGFSGMEVETICRYNLPVCIVIFNNNGVYKGIDVNPTGGKDPAVTTFVPGARYDKMMEAFGGVGHNVTTPAELEAAVNEALRSGKPTLVNAVIDPAAGTESGRLTNLNPQSSAKK
;
A
#
# COMPACT_ATOMS: atom_id res chain seq x y z
N MET A 1 57.24 -12.46 31.07
CA MET A 1 56.22 -13.20 30.29
C MET A 1 54.79 -12.73 30.57
N ALA A 2 54.44 -12.34 31.81
CA ALA A 2 53.10 -11.82 32.13
C ALA A 2 52.81 -10.40 31.58
N GLU A 3 53.82 -9.50 31.51
CA GLU A 3 53.64 -8.14 30.94
C GLU A 3 53.44 -8.15 29.42
N VAL A 4 54.18 -9.00 28.69
CA VAL A 4 54.05 -9.15 27.23
C VAL A 4 52.68 -9.72 26.84
N GLY A 5 52.09 -10.60 27.65
CA GLY A 5 50.74 -11.12 27.42
C GLY A 5 49.64 -10.07 27.62
N ASN A 6 49.87 -9.08 28.48
CA ASN A 6 48.91 -8.01 28.78
C ASN A 6 48.97 -6.87 27.75
N GLU A 7 50.15 -6.59 27.19
CA GLU A 7 50.31 -5.70 26.02
C GLU A 7 49.70 -6.29 24.76
N LEU A 8 49.88 -7.59 24.49
CA LEU A 8 49.25 -8.26 23.35
C LEU A 8 47.71 -8.28 23.45
N GLN A 9 47.16 -8.44 24.65
CA GLN A 9 45.72 -8.36 24.88
C GLN A 9 45.17 -6.93 24.75
N ARG A 10 45.93 -5.91 25.15
CA ARG A 10 45.57 -4.50 24.92
C ARG A 10 45.67 -4.10 23.45
N HIS A 11 46.75 -4.48 22.76
CA HIS A 11 46.90 -4.25 21.32
C HIS A 11 45.80 -4.95 20.52
N ALA A 12 45.47 -6.21 20.84
CA ALA A 12 44.37 -6.91 20.17
C ALA A 12 43.01 -6.25 20.42
N ALA A 13 42.79 -5.66 21.61
CA ALA A 13 41.56 -4.92 21.93
C ALA A 13 41.50 -3.53 21.26
N GLU A 14 42.63 -2.84 21.12
CA GLU A 14 42.76 -1.57 20.40
C GLU A 14 42.68 -1.76 18.87
N GLU A 15 43.25 -2.83 18.32
CA GLU A 15 43.08 -3.23 16.92
C GLU A 15 41.64 -3.64 16.60
N HIS A 16 40.92 -4.27 17.54
CA HIS A 16 39.49 -4.58 17.38
C HIS A 16 38.61 -3.32 17.33
N GLN A 17 39.03 -2.22 17.97
CA GLN A 17 38.37 -0.91 17.82
C GLN A 17 38.75 -0.18 16.53
N ALA A 18 39.80 -0.61 15.83
CA ALA A 18 40.27 0.00 14.58
C ALA A 18 39.64 -0.61 13.32
N GLN A 19 38.83 -1.66 13.43
CA GLN A 19 38.17 -2.34 12.30
C GLN A 19 36.64 -2.24 12.40
N THR A 20 36.00 -2.27 11.24
CA THR A 20 34.55 -2.44 11.06
C THR A 20 34.31 -3.51 10.00
N ASP A 21 33.06 -3.94 9.81
CA ASP A 21 32.69 -4.97 8.86
C ASP A 21 31.46 -4.61 8.02
N GLY A 22 31.14 -5.47 7.05
CA GLY A 22 29.98 -5.31 6.18
C GLY A 22 28.65 -5.23 6.94
N PHE A 23 28.49 -5.96 8.06
CA PHE A 23 27.29 -5.88 8.89
C PHE A 23 27.08 -4.46 9.44
N HIS A 24 28.09 -3.91 10.10
CA HIS A 24 28.03 -2.59 10.73
C HIS A 24 27.89 -1.49 9.68
N LEU A 25 28.59 -1.59 8.54
CA LEU A 25 28.48 -0.62 7.46
C LEU A 25 27.08 -0.56 6.84
N VAL A 26 26.38 -1.70 6.69
CA VAL A 26 24.99 -1.71 6.22
C VAL A 26 24.09 -0.99 7.22
N ILE A 27 24.23 -1.31 8.51
CA ILE A 27 23.44 -0.70 9.59
C ILE A 27 23.67 0.81 9.65
N ASP A 28 24.92 1.25 9.63
CA ASP A 28 25.30 2.65 9.71
C ASP A 28 24.82 3.42 8.47
N ALA A 29 24.92 2.84 7.28
CA ALA A 29 24.40 3.44 6.05
C ALA A 29 22.87 3.60 6.08
N LEU A 30 22.12 2.62 6.58
CA LEU A 30 20.66 2.73 6.74
C LEU A 30 20.30 3.82 7.76
N LYS A 31 20.93 3.83 8.94
CA LYS A 31 20.71 4.83 9.99
C LYS A 31 21.08 6.24 9.53
N LEU A 32 22.20 6.40 8.83
CA LEU A 32 22.65 7.69 8.28
C LEU A 32 21.61 8.31 7.34
N ASN A 33 20.81 7.47 6.68
CA ASN A 33 19.74 7.87 5.77
C ASN A 33 18.35 7.89 6.43
N GLY A 34 18.28 7.81 7.77
CA GLY A 34 17.04 7.93 8.53
C GLY A 34 16.06 6.79 8.29
N ILE A 35 16.58 5.60 7.98
CA ILE A 35 15.84 4.34 7.96
C ILE A 35 16.05 3.69 9.33
N GLU A 36 14.96 3.52 10.07
CA GLU A 36 14.99 3.06 11.47
C GLU A 36 14.30 1.70 11.66
N ASN A 37 13.42 1.33 10.73
CA ASN A 37 12.64 0.11 10.77
C ASN A 37 13.10 -0.86 9.67
N ILE A 38 13.27 -2.13 10.03
CA ILE A 38 13.46 -3.25 9.09
C ILE A 38 12.31 -4.22 9.29
N TYR A 39 11.61 -4.56 8.21
CA TYR A 39 10.60 -5.62 8.20
C TYR A 39 11.24 -6.86 7.57
N GLY A 40 11.15 -8.06 8.16
CA GLY A 40 11.84 -9.19 7.54
C GLY A 40 11.56 -10.55 8.16
N LEU A 41 12.20 -11.58 7.61
CA LEU A 41 12.31 -12.89 8.25
C LEU A 41 13.79 -13.28 8.23
N PRO A 42 14.46 -13.33 9.39
CA PRO A 42 15.87 -13.69 9.45
C PRO A 42 16.10 -15.19 9.25
N GLY A 43 17.28 -15.51 8.75
CA GLY A 43 17.84 -16.85 8.57
C GLY A 43 19.22 -16.71 7.93
N ILE A 44 19.87 -17.81 7.53
CA ILE A 44 21.16 -17.73 6.83
C ILE A 44 21.00 -16.89 5.54
N PRO A 45 21.90 -15.94 5.22
CA PRO A 45 23.07 -15.47 5.99
C PRO A 45 22.83 -14.19 6.81
N VAL A 46 21.58 -13.70 6.92
CA VAL A 46 21.25 -12.37 7.44
C VAL A 46 20.79 -12.33 8.90
N THR A 47 20.78 -13.46 9.62
CA THR A 47 20.37 -13.50 11.03
C THR A 47 21.17 -12.53 11.90
N ASP A 48 22.49 -12.51 11.74
CA ASP A 48 23.34 -11.62 12.56
C ASP A 48 23.23 -10.17 12.12
N LEU A 49 22.96 -9.88 10.85
CA LEU A 49 22.61 -8.53 10.40
C LEU A 49 21.37 -8.01 11.14
N ALA A 50 20.32 -8.82 11.25
CA ALA A 50 19.10 -8.46 11.97
C ALA A 50 19.36 -8.25 13.49
N ARG A 51 20.14 -9.15 14.12
CA ARG A 51 20.50 -9.03 15.54
C ARG A 51 21.34 -7.78 15.81
N LEU A 52 22.34 -7.52 14.97
CA LEU A 52 23.20 -6.35 15.10
C LEU A 52 22.43 -5.05 14.82
N ALA A 53 21.52 -5.04 13.84
CA ALA A 53 20.65 -3.89 13.61
C ALA A 53 19.82 -3.55 14.85
N GLN A 54 19.23 -4.58 15.49
CA GLN A 54 18.50 -4.42 16.75
C GLN A 54 19.40 -3.93 17.88
N ALA A 55 20.59 -4.52 18.06
CA ALA A 55 21.57 -4.10 19.06
C ALA A 55 22.03 -2.66 18.88
N ASN A 56 22.02 -2.16 17.64
CA ASN A 56 22.38 -0.79 17.27
C ASN A 56 21.18 0.18 17.23
N GLY A 57 20.04 -0.20 17.82
CA GLY A 57 18.89 0.67 18.04
C GLY A 57 17.90 0.78 16.89
N MET A 58 18.04 -0.03 15.82
CA MET A 58 16.99 -0.15 14.82
C MET A 58 15.87 -1.05 15.32
N ARG A 59 14.64 -0.81 14.85
CA ARG A 59 13.51 -1.68 15.13
C ARG A 59 13.40 -2.74 14.05
N VAL A 60 13.67 -4.00 14.40
CA VAL A 60 13.52 -5.13 13.49
C VAL A 60 12.20 -5.85 13.78
N ILE A 61 11.30 -5.83 12.80
CA ILE A 61 10.01 -6.50 12.84
C ILE A 61 10.11 -7.82 12.09
N SER A 62 10.35 -8.91 12.82
CA SER A 62 10.29 -10.27 12.27
C SER A 62 8.85 -10.70 11.98
N PHE A 63 8.55 -11.16 10.76
CA PHE A 63 7.26 -11.71 10.32
C PHE A 63 7.25 -13.23 10.36
N ARG A 64 6.16 -13.85 9.90
CA ARG A 64 6.05 -15.30 9.67
C ARG A 64 6.30 -15.70 8.23
N HIS A 65 6.18 -14.76 7.29
CA HIS A 65 6.44 -14.96 5.88
C HIS A 65 6.96 -13.68 5.20
N GLU A 66 7.96 -13.78 4.31
CA GLU A 66 8.64 -12.62 3.72
C GLU A 66 7.73 -11.78 2.82
N GLN A 67 6.70 -12.37 2.20
CA GLN A 67 5.70 -11.60 1.47
C GLN A 67 5.02 -10.56 2.37
N ASN A 68 4.70 -10.91 3.62
CA ASN A 68 4.03 -10.01 4.55
C ASN A 68 4.99 -8.92 5.07
N ALA A 69 6.25 -9.29 5.31
CA ALA A 69 7.32 -8.32 5.59
C ALA A 69 7.51 -7.33 4.43
N GLY A 70 7.50 -7.85 3.20
CA GLY A 70 7.61 -7.03 2.01
C GLY A 70 6.42 -6.10 1.80
N ASN A 71 5.20 -6.59 2.04
CA ASN A 71 3.98 -5.77 2.02
C ASN A 71 4.05 -4.66 3.10
N ALA A 72 4.55 -4.97 4.30
CA ALA A 72 4.77 -3.98 5.35
C ALA A 72 5.75 -2.89 4.91
N ALA A 73 6.92 -3.28 4.37
CA ALA A 73 7.90 -2.34 3.84
C ALA A 73 7.33 -1.49 2.68
N ALA A 74 6.56 -2.08 1.77
CA ALA A 74 5.93 -1.35 0.67
C ALA A 74 4.99 -0.25 1.19
N ILE A 75 4.10 -0.56 2.14
CA ILE A 75 3.16 0.44 2.64
C ILE A 75 3.83 1.47 3.54
N ALA A 76 4.87 1.10 4.29
CA ALA A 76 5.71 2.05 5.03
C ALA A 76 6.30 3.09 4.06
N GLY A 77 6.69 2.64 2.86
CA GLY A 77 7.10 3.49 1.76
C GLY A 77 6.06 4.53 1.35
N PHE A 78 4.85 4.06 1.06
CA PHE A 78 3.73 4.93 0.71
C PHE A 78 3.40 5.94 1.82
N LEU A 79 3.44 5.50 3.08
CA LEU A 79 3.10 6.32 4.22
C LEU A 79 4.17 7.39 4.50
N THR A 80 5.45 7.13 4.28
CA THR A 80 6.54 8.01 4.77
C THR A 80 7.30 8.77 3.68
N GLN A 81 7.13 8.41 2.40
CA GLN A 81 8.00 8.86 1.28
C GLN A 81 9.49 8.49 1.41
N LYS A 82 9.86 7.71 2.43
CA LYS A 82 11.16 7.03 2.55
C LYS A 82 10.97 5.58 2.12
N PRO A 83 11.97 4.91 1.52
CA PRO A 83 11.80 3.51 1.17
C PRO A 83 11.66 2.65 2.43
N GLY A 84 10.61 1.85 2.52
CA GLY A 84 10.55 0.80 3.54
C GLY A 84 11.54 -0.31 3.19
N VAL A 85 12.18 -0.89 4.20
CA VAL A 85 13.19 -1.94 4.02
C VAL A 85 12.63 -3.30 4.38
N CYS A 86 12.67 -4.23 3.43
CA CYS A 86 12.41 -5.64 3.64
C CYS A 86 13.75 -6.40 3.70
N LEU A 87 13.95 -7.25 4.70
CA LEU A 87 15.13 -8.11 4.85
C LEU A 87 14.73 -9.59 4.73
N THR A 88 15.38 -10.32 3.82
CA THR A 88 15.14 -11.75 3.62
C THR A 88 16.44 -12.54 3.53
N VAL A 89 16.31 -13.86 3.65
CA VAL A 89 17.33 -14.83 3.26
C VAL A 89 17.47 -14.93 1.73
N SER A 90 18.33 -15.83 1.30
CA SER A 90 18.57 -16.22 -0.09
C SER A 90 17.35 -16.92 -0.74
N ALA A 91 17.52 -17.33 -2.01
CA ALA A 91 16.54 -17.94 -2.93
C ALA A 91 15.09 -18.07 -2.43
N PRO A 92 14.70 -19.03 -1.55
CA PRO A 92 13.32 -19.20 -1.13
C PRO A 92 12.72 -17.95 -0.46
N GLY A 93 13.41 -17.37 0.51
CA GLY A 93 12.93 -16.16 1.20
C GLY A 93 12.97 -14.93 0.30
N PHE A 94 13.99 -14.83 -0.57
CA PHE A 94 14.03 -13.84 -1.64
C PHE A 94 12.81 -13.93 -2.56
N LEU A 95 12.44 -15.12 -3.05
CA LEU A 95 11.28 -15.30 -3.93
C LEU A 95 9.97 -14.93 -3.24
N ASN A 96 9.81 -15.29 -1.96
CA ASN A 96 8.66 -14.88 -1.16
C ASN A 96 8.57 -13.34 -1.09
N GLY A 97 9.68 -12.66 -0.78
CA GLY A 97 9.76 -11.19 -0.72
C GLY A 97 9.64 -10.50 -2.09
N LEU A 98 10.09 -11.16 -3.17
CA LEU A 98 10.05 -10.64 -4.54
C LEU A 98 8.61 -10.38 -5.00
N THR A 99 7.66 -11.22 -4.58
CA THR A 99 6.24 -11.00 -4.88
C THR A 99 5.73 -9.65 -4.36
N ALA A 100 6.14 -9.28 -3.14
CA ALA A 100 5.81 -7.99 -2.54
C ALA A 100 6.61 -6.83 -3.17
N LEU A 101 7.86 -7.07 -3.59
CA LEU A 101 8.64 -6.09 -4.36
C LEU A 101 7.96 -5.73 -5.68
N ALA A 102 7.47 -6.74 -6.41
CA ALA A 102 6.71 -6.55 -7.64
C ALA A 102 5.41 -5.77 -7.39
N HIS A 103 4.72 -6.07 -6.28
CA HIS A 103 3.54 -5.33 -5.83
C HIS A 103 3.86 -3.85 -5.52
N ALA A 104 4.98 -3.57 -4.84
CA ALA A 104 5.44 -2.22 -4.54
C ALA A 104 5.75 -1.42 -5.81
N THR A 105 6.52 -1.99 -6.74
CA THR A 105 6.84 -1.37 -8.03
C THR A 105 5.59 -1.05 -8.83
N THR A 106 4.65 -1.99 -8.90
CA THR A 106 3.38 -1.81 -9.63
C THR A 106 2.53 -0.68 -9.04
N ASN A 107 2.50 -0.58 -7.71
CA ASN A 107 1.76 0.45 -7.00
C ASN A 107 2.50 1.79 -6.89
N CYS A 108 3.75 1.84 -7.33
CA CYS A 108 4.62 2.99 -7.19
C CYS A 108 4.93 3.33 -5.72
N PHE A 109 5.17 2.32 -4.88
CA PHE A 109 5.54 2.49 -3.48
C PHE A 109 7.05 2.31 -3.30
N PRO A 110 7.77 3.27 -2.70
CA PRO A 110 9.21 3.15 -2.52
C PRO A 110 9.54 2.05 -1.52
N MET A 111 10.34 1.08 -1.95
CA MET A 111 10.72 -0.07 -1.12
C MET A 111 12.11 -0.54 -1.53
N ILE A 112 12.91 -1.02 -0.58
CA ILE A 112 14.15 -1.75 -0.84
C ILE A 112 13.99 -3.16 -0.27
N LEU A 113 14.10 -4.18 -1.13
CA LEU A 113 14.26 -5.56 -0.72
C LEU A 113 15.76 -5.86 -0.63
N ILE A 114 16.24 -6.06 0.59
CA ILE A 114 17.59 -6.52 0.89
C ILE A 114 17.52 -8.03 1.11
N SER A 115 18.30 -8.79 0.37
CA SER A 115 18.39 -10.24 0.55
C SER A 115 19.84 -10.68 0.67
N GLY A 116 20.09 -11.58 1.61
CA GLY A 116 21.32 -12.37 1.58
C GLY A 116 21.38 -13.21 0.31
N SER A 117 22.58 -13.48 -0.21
CA SER A 117 22.80 -14.42 -1.33
C SER A 117 24.03 -15.29 -1.09
N SER A 118 24.16 -16.38 -1.84
CA SER A 118 25.18 -17.41 -1.64
C SER A 118 26.52 -17.09 -2.34
N GLU A 119 27.40 -18.08 -2.50
CA GLU A 119 28.74 -17.89 -3.05
C GLU A 119 28.70 -17.69 -4.57
N ARG A 120 29.31 -16.60 -5.05
CA ARG A 120 29.17 -16.18 -6.45
C ARG A 120 29.79 -17.18 -7.41
N GLU A 121 30.95 -17.72 -7.08
CA GLU A 121 31.67 -18.68 -7.90
C GLU A 121 30.90 -19.99 -8.11
N ILE A 122 30.15 -20.45 -7.10
CA ILE A 122 29.37 -21.69 -7.16
C ILE A 122 28.06 -21.44 -7.93
N VAL A 123 27.35 -20.35 -7.57
CA VAL A 123 26.10 -19.94 -8.22
C VAL A 123 26.29 -19.65 -9.71
N ASP A 124 27.36 -18.94 -10.09
CA ASP A 124 27.62 -18.56 -11.48
C ASP A 124 27.96 -19.79 -12.36
N LEU A 125 28.42 -20.89 -11.75
CA LEU A 125 28.67 -22.18 -12.42
C LEU A 125 27.49 -23.16 -12.30
N GLN A 126 26.42 -22.79 -11.59
CA GLN A 126 25.23 -23.62 -11.36
C GLN A 126 25.57 -25.00 -10.76
N GLN A 127 26.40 -25.01 -9.73
CA GLN A 127 26.94 -26.24 -9.13
C GLN A 127 26.07 -26.81 -8.00
N GLY A 128 24.99 -26.14 -7.62
CA GLY A 128 24.12 -26.51 -6.51
C GLY A 128 24.59 -25.99 -5.16
N ASP A 129 24.87 -24.69 -5.06
CA ASP A 129 25.10 -24.01 -3.78
C ASP A 129 23.88 -24.09 -2.84
N TYR A 130 24.10 -23.82 -1.55
CA TYR A 130 23.01 -23.62 -0.59
C TYR A 130 22.11 -22.48 -1.05
N GLU A 131 20.81 -22.75 -1.21
CA GLU A 131 19.83 -21.77 -1.70
C GLU A 131 20.29 -21.07 -3.00
N GLU A 132 20.87 -21.83 -3.94
CA GLU A 132 21.43 -21.33 -5.20
C GLU A 132 20.41 -20.60 -6.08
N MET A 133 20.69 -19.33 -6.40
CA MET A 133 19.91 -18.52 -7.34
C MET A 133 20.67 -17.25 -7.74
N ASP A 134 20.66 -16.88 -9.03
CA ASP A 134 21.01 -15.50 -9.41
C ASP A 134 19.83 -14.53 -9.14
N GLN A 135 19.67 -14.20 -7.86
CA GLN A 135 18.60 -13.33 -7.36
C GLN A 135 18.60 -11.97 -8.06
N LEU A 136 19.78 -11.44 -8.40
CA LEU A 136 19.94 -10.17 -9.10
C LEU A 136 19.27 -10.20 -10.48
N ALA A 137 19.53 -11.23 -11.28
CA ALA A 137 18.93 -11.36 -12.61
C ALA A 137 17.40 -11.52 -12.52
N ILE A 138 16.93 -12.33 -11.58
CA ILE A 138 15.50 -12.62 -11.39
C ILE A 138 14.73 -11.39 -10.87
N ALA A 139 15.35 -10.52 -10.07
CA ALA A 139 14.68 -9.32 -9.55
C ALA A 139 14.43 -8.24 -10.61
N ARG A 140 15.24 -8.18 -11.68
CA ARG A 140 15.23 -7.08 -12.67
C ARG A 140 13.85 -6.77 -13.28
N PRO A 141 13.00 -7.75 -13.65
CA PRO A 141 11.69 -7.46 -14.22
C PRO A 141 10.68 -6.87 -13.22
N HIS A 142 10.94 -7.01 -11.92
CA HIS A 142 10.00 -6.69 -10.84
C HIS A 142 10.38 -5.42 -10.06
N ALA A 143 11.56 -4.86 -10.32
CA ALA A 143 12.12 -3.72 -9.60
C ALA A 143 12.47 -2.59 -10.58
N LYS A 144 12.51 -1.34 -10.07
CA LYS A 144 13.06 -0.20 -10.82
C LYS A 144 14.54 -0.36 -11.11
N ALA A 145 15.26 -0.98 -10.17
CA ALA A 145 16.66 -1.31 -10.27
C ALA A 145 16.97 -2.52 -9.39
N ALA A 146 18.01 -3.24 -9.76
CA ALA A 146 18.55 -4.35 -9.00
C ALA A 146 20.07 -4.14 -8.92
N PHE A 147 20.62 -4.16 -7.70
CA PHE A 147 22.04 -3.97 -7.43
C PHE A 147 22.59 -5.15 -6.61
N ARG A 148 23.89 -5.42 -6.76
CA ARG A 148 24.64 -6.37 -5.93
C ARG A 148 25.89 -5.67 -5.44
N VAL A 149 26.16 -5.74 -4.14
CA VAL A 149 27.36 -5.18 -3.52
C VAL A 149 28.34 -6.31 -3.26
N LEU A 150 29.59 -6.17 -3.71
CA LEU A 150 30.60 -7.24 -3.57
C LEU A 150 31.73 -6.89 -2.60
N HIS A 151 31.93 -5.59 -2.32
CA HIS A 151 32.99 -5.10 -1.45
C HIS A 151 32.43 -4.20 -0.35
N ALA A 152 33.02 -4.27 0.85
CA ALA A 152 32.59 -3.50 2.01
C ALA A 152 32.63 -1.97 1.76
N GLU A 153 33.64 -1.48 1.04
CA GLU A 153 33.74 -0.06 0.68
C GLU A 153 32.59 0.45 -0.21
N ASP A 154 31.89 -0.44 -0.92
CA ASP A 154 30.81 -0.09 -1.83
C ASP A 154 29.42 -0.06 -1.14
N ILE A 155 29.31 -0.45 0.13
CA ILE A 155 28.03 -0.51 0.85
C ILE A 155 27.34 0.86 0.89
N GLY A 156 28.10 1.93 1.19
CA GLY A 156 27.59 3.29 1.25
C GLY A 156 26.98 3.75 -0.08
N VAL A 157 27.67 3.48 -1.21
CA VAL A 157 27.15 3.81 -2.55
C VAL A 157 26.02 2.89 -2.98
N GLY A 158 26.06 1.60 -2.64
CA GLY A 158 24.99 0.64 -2.90
C GLY A 158 23.66 1.06 -2.27
N ILE A 159 23.69 1.44 -0.99
CA ILE A 159 22.50 1.92 -0.26
C ILE A 159 22.04 3.27 -0.80
N ALA A 160 22.96 4.21 -1.08
CA ALA A 160 22.59 5.50 -1.66
C ALA A 160 21.91 5.37 -3.03
N ARG A 161 22.43 4.48 -3.88
CA ARG A 161 21.84 4.14 -5.18
C ARG A 161 20.46 3.51 -5.01
N ALA A 162 20.31 2.60 -4.05
CA ALA A 162 19.03 1.94 -3.79
C ALA A 162 17.97 2.94 -3.31
N ILE A 163 18.31 3.83 -2.39
CA ILE A 163 17.41 4.88 -1.88
C ILE A 163 16.96 5.80 -3.03
N ARG A 164 17.90 6.40 -3.76
CA ARG A 164 17.55 7.29 -4.89
C ARG A 164 16.68 6.56 -5.91
N ALA A 165 17.03 5.33 -6.29
CA ALA A 165 16.26 4.55 -7.24
C ALA A 165 14.85 4.23 -6.71
N ALA A 166 14.67 4.00 -5.42
CA ALA A 166 13.35 3.71 -4.85
C ALA A 166 12.41 4.93 -4.86
N VAL A 167 12.91 6.14 -4.53
CA VAL A 167 12.06 7.32 -4.32
C VAL A 167 11.97 8.31 -5.49
N SER A 168 13.01 8.42 -6.34
CA SER A 168 13.04 9.41 -7.43
C SER A 168 12.20 9.01 -8.65
N GLY A 169 11.76 10.00 -9.44
CA GLY A 169 10.83 9.76 -10.56
C GLY A 169 9.54 9.11 -10.06
N ARG A 170 8.99 8.14 -10.80
CA ARG A 170 7.92 7.29 -10.27
C ARG A 170 8.50 6.36 -9.19
N PRO A 171 8.10 6.45 -7.91
CA PRO A 171 8.65 5.58 -6.87
C PRO A 171 8.38 4.10 -7.13
N GLY A 172 9.09 3.19 -6.48
CA GLY A 172 8.89 1.75 -6.65
C GLY A 172 9.90 0.90 -5.90
N GLY A 173 9.82 -0.42 -6.11
CA GLY A 173 10.70 -1.39 -5.50
C GLY A 173 12.11 -1.37 -6.10
N VAL A 174 13.12 -1.55 -5.25
CA VAL A 174 14.52 -1.79 -5.61
C VAL A 174 15.00 -3.07 -4.93
N TYR A 175 15.78 -3.87 -5.65
CA TYR A 175 16.45 -5.03 -5.08
C TYR A 175 17.93 -4.72 -4.77
N LEU A 176 18.39 -5.11 -3.59
CA LEU A 176 19.77 -4.98 -3.13
C LEU A 176 20.27 -6.33 -2.61
N ASP A 177 21.12 -6.97 -3.41
CA ASP A 177 21.73 -8.26 -3.13
C ASP A 177 23.00 -8.09 -2.30
N LEU A 178 23.05 -8.76 -1.15
CA LEU A 178 24.20 -8.79 -0.22
C LEU A 178 24.72 -10.23 -0.08
N PRO A 179 25.72 -10.66 -0.85
CA PRO A 179 26.29 -12.00 -0.72
C PRO A 179 26.84 -12.27 0.68
N ALA A 180 26.78 -13.52 1.14
CA ALA A 180 27.23 -13.89 2.48
C ALA A 180 28.69 -13.44 2.76
N LYS A 181 29.57 -13.58 1.76
CA LYS A 181 30.97 -13.14 1.83
C LYS A 181 31.12 -11.63 2.02
N LEU A 182 30.17 -10.80 1.57
CA LEU A 182 30.21 -9.34 1.78
C LEU A 182 30.11 -9.00 3.26
N LEU A 183 29.20 -9.64 3.98
CA LEU A 183 28.84 -9.24 5.34
C LEU A 183 30.01 -9.39 6.32
N GLY A 184 30.83 -10.42 6.12
CA GLY A 184 32.03 -10.68 6.94
C GLY A 184 33.31 -9.96 6.48
N GLN A 185 33.30 -9.19 5.40
CA GLN A 185 34.47 -8.41 5.00
C GLN A 185 34.75 -7.31 6.02
N SER A 186 35.99 -7.26 6.52
CA SER A 186 36.46 -6.23 7.44
C SER A 186 37.30 -5.16 6.75
N MET A 187 37.24 -3.94 7.26
CA MET A 187 38.11 -2.84 6.85
C MET A 187 38.38 -1.87 8.02
N GLU A 188 39.36 -0.99 7.86
CA GLU A 188 39.67 0.04 8.85
C GLU A 188 38.45 0.97 9.09
N ALA A 189 38.13 1.21 10.35
CA ALA A 189 36.88 1.84 10.77
C ALA A 189 36.71 3.29 10.28
N GLU A 190 37.79 4.08 10.28
CA GLU A 190 37.77 5.45 9.75
C GLU A 190 37.50 5.47 8.24
N LYS A 191 38.15 4.57 7.50
CA LYS A 191 37.90 4.39 6.06
C LYS A 191 36.48 3.93 5.79
N GLY A 192 35.96 3.00 6.59
CA GLY A 192 34.56 2.54 6.52
C GLY A 192 33.57 3.68 6.78
N ARG A 193 33.80 4.49 7.83
CA ARG A 193 32.95 5.66 8.11
C ARG A 193 32.95 6.68 6.97
N LYS A 194 34.11 6.90 6.33
CA LYS A 194 34.25 7.81 5.18
C LYS A 194 33.61 7.27 3.89
N SER A 195 33.38 5.97 3.77
CA SER A 195 32.71 5.39 2.59
C SER A 195 31.18 5.51 2.64
N LEU A 196 30.61 5.79 3.81
CA LEU A 196 29.16 5.96 3.98
C LEU A 196 28.65 7.23 3.28
N ILE A 197 27.47 7.13 2.66
CA ILE A 197 26.86 8.23 1.92
C ILE A 197 25.52 8.61 2.55
N LYS A 198 25.43 9.85 3.03
CA LYS A 198 24.15 10.50 3.34
C LYS A 198 23.55 11.05 2.06
N VAL A 199 22.39 10.53 1.66
CA VAL A 199 21.73 10.97 0.43
C VAL A 199 21.11 12.34 0.63
N VAL A 200 21.62 13.34 -0.10
CA VAL A 200 21.05 14.69 -0.16
C VAL A 200 19.96 14.73 -1.23
N ASP A 201 18.77 15.20 -0.85
CA ASP A 201 17.63 15.37 -1.75
C ASP A 201 17.39 14.13 -2.65
N PRO A 202 16.96 12.99 -2.07
CA PRO A 202 16.87 11.72 -2.79
C PRO A 202 15.78 11.74 -3.88
N ALA A 203 14.78 12.62 -3.76
CA ALA A 203 13.70 12.84 -4.71
C ALA A 203 13.49 14.36 -4.91
N PRO A 204 14.35 15.02 -5.72
CA PRO A 204 14.27 16.45 -5.97
C PRO A 204 12.95 16.80 -6.65
N ARG A 205 12.51 18.06 -6.54
CA ARG A 205 11.35 18.57 -7.28
C ARG A 205 11.60 18.56 -8.79
N GLN A 206 10.55 18.31 -9.58
CA GLN A 206 10.54 18.45 -11.03
C GLN A 206 9.40 19.36 -11.45
N LEU A 207 9.75 20.59 -11.81
CA LEU A 207 8.80 21.59 -12.29
C LEU A 207 8.30 21.22 -13.70
N PRO A 208 7.01 21.43 -14.01
CA PRO A 208 6.51 21.26 -15.37
C PRO A 208 6.97 22.38 -16.30
N ALA A 209 6.93 22.13 -17.60
CA ALA A 209 7.17 23.17 -18.60
C ALA A 209 6.04 24.22 -18.58
N PRO A 210 6.33 25.53 -18.62
CA PRO A 210 5.30 26.58 -18.49
C PRO A 210 4.17 26.50 -19.52
N ASP A 211 4.49 26.13 -20.76
CA ASP A 211 3.54 25.95 -21.87
C ASP A 211 2.61 24.76 -21.63
N SER A 212 3.07 23.72 -20.94
CA SER A 212 2.22 22.59 -20.54
C SER A 212 1.14 23.00 -19.54
N VAL A 213 1.52 23.88 -18.61
CA VAL A 213 0.60 24.46 -17.63
C VAL A 213 -0.39 25.41 -18.34
N ASP A 214 0.08 26.22 -19.30
CA ASP A 214 -0.81 27.06 -20.13
C ASP A 214 -1.88 26.24 -20.86
N ARG A 215 -1.46 25.16 -21.53
CA ARG A 215 -2.41 24.27 -22.23
C ARG A 215 -3.43 23.67 -21.26
N ALA A 216 -2.98 23.19 -20.10
CA ALA A 216 -3.85 22.61 -19.09
C ALA A 216 -4.89 23.62 -18.59
N VAL A 217 -4.47 24.83 -18.23
CA VAL A 217 -5.35 25.89 -17.72
C VAL A 217 -6.31 26.38 -18.80
N ALA A 218 -5.85 26.56 -20.04
CA ALA A 218 -6.70 26.94 -21.16
C ALA A 218 -7.80 25.89 -21.40
N LEU A 219 -7.45 24.60 -21.36
CA LEU A 219 -8.40 23.51 -21.51
C LEU A 219 -9.41 23.47 -20.35
N LEU A 220 -8.96 23.63 -19.11
CA LEU A 220 -9.86 23.75 -17.94
C LEU A 220 -10.83 24.93 -18.07
N LYS A 221 -10.37 26.10 -18.52
CA LYS A 221 -11.21 27.29 -18.71
C LYS A 221 -12.28 27.09 -19.78
N SER A 222 -12.01 26.26 -20.79
CA SER A 222 -12.98 25.96 -21.86
C SER A 222 -13.99 24.86 -21.51
N ALA A 223 -13.80 24.16 -20.39
CA ALA A 223 -14.61 23.00 -20.00
C ALA A 223 -16.02 23.40 -19.57
N LYS A 224 -17.03 22.65 -20.04
CA LYS A 224 -18.43 22.83 -19.62
C LYS A 224 -18.82 21.89 -18.48
N ARG A 225 -18.23 20.69 -18.45
CA ARG A 225 -18.46 19.65 -17.43
C ARG A 225 -17.12 19.09 -16.93
N PRO A 226 -16.26 19.93 -16.31
CA PRO A 226 -14.96 19.49 -15.84
C PRO A 226 -15.08 18.53 -14.64
N LEU A 227 -14.09 17.65 -14.51
CA LEU A 227 -13.92 16.72 -13.39
C LEU A 227 -12.45 16.64 -12.98
N ILE A 228 -12.16 16.70 -11.68
CA ILE A 228 -10.83 16.38 -11.13
C ILE A 228 -10.84 14.93 -10.63
N LEU A 229 -9.83 14.14 -10.98
CA LEU A 229 -9.69 12.76 -10.54
C LEU A 229 -8.39 12.60 -9.76
N LEU A 230 -8.51 12.23 -8.49
CA LEU A 230 -7.39 12.15 -7.56
C LEU A 230 -6.95 10.69 -7.41
N GLY A 231 -5.72 10.39 -7.81
CA GLY A 231 -5.13 9.06 -7.65
C GLY A 231 -4.28 8.95 -6.39
N LYS A 232 -3.82 7.73 -6.08
CA LYS A 232 -2.95 7.51 -4.93
C LYS A 232 -1.58 8.19 -5.06
N GLY A 233 -1.15 8.55 -6.28
CA GLY A 233 0.02 9.41 -6.49
C GLY A 233 -0.17 10.79 -5.88
N ALA A 234 -1.37 11.36 -5.97
CA ALA A 234 -1.71 12.63 -5.33
C ALA A 234 -1.68 12.53 -3.80
N ALA A 235 -2.17 11.41 -3.25
CA ALA A 235 -2.06 11.14 -1.82
C ALA A 235 -0.61 10.93 -1.37
N TYR A 236 0.20 10.23 -2.15
CA TYR A 236 1.63 10.02 -1.88
C TYR A 236 2.42 11.34 -1.90
N ALA A 237 2.06 12.28 -2.78
CA ALA A 237 2.79 13.54 -2.97
C ALA A 237 2.77 14.48 -1.76
N ARG A 238 1.83 14.33 -0.81
CA ARG A 238 1.67 15.19 0.37
C ARG A 238 1.52 16.68 0.01
N ALA A 239 0.73 16.95 -1.03
CA ALA A 239 0.37 18.29 -1.51
C ALA A 239 -1.11 18.61 -1.25
N GLU A 240 -1.63 18.20 -0.09
CA GLU A 240 -3.07 18.22 0.20
C GLU A 240 -3.64 19.63 0.26
N ALA A 241 -2.87 20.58 0.80
CA ALA A 241 -3.29 21.98 0.88
C ALA A 241 -3.47 22.58 -0.53
N ASP A 242 -2.51 22.36 -1.42
CA ASP A 242 -2.57 22.88 -2.80
C ASP A 242 -3.65 22.18 -3.62
N ILE A 243 -3.78 20.85 -3.49
CA ILE A 243 -4.83 20.09 -4.19
C ILE A 243 -6.21 20.52 -3.70
N ARG A 244 -6.40 20.72 -2.40
CA ARG A 244 -7.65 21.25 -1.84
C ARG A 244 -7.94 22.64 -2.40
N THR A 245 -6.94 23.53 -2.36
CA THR A 245 -7.07 24.89 -2.90
C THR A 245 -7.45 24.86 -4.38
N LEU A 246 -6.85 23.98 -5.18
CA LEU A 246 -7.21 23.82 -6.59
C LEU A 246 -8.67 23.41 -6.77
N VAL A 247 -9.14 22.42 -6.00
CA VAL A 247 -10.54 21.97 -6.04
C VAL A 247 -11.48 23.11 -5.65
N GLU A 248 -11.26 23.76 -4.50
CA GLU A 248 -12.15 24.79 -3.95
C GLU A 248 -12.19 26.05 -4.81
N LYS A 249 -11.02 26.50 -5.29
CA LYS A 249 -10.88 27.70 -6.12
C LYS A 249 -11.51 27.52 -7.49
N THR A 250 -11.30 26.37 -8.13
CA THR A 250 -11.90 26.09 -9.43
C THR A 250 -13.40 25.76 -9.34
N GLY A 251 -13.89 25.32 -8.18
CA GLY A 251 -15.26 24.85 -8.02
C GLY A 251 -15.56 23.53 -8.75
N ILE A 252 -14.54 22.85 -9.29
CA ILE A 252 -14.70 21.62 -10.08
C ILE A 252 -15.01 20.43 -9.14
N PRO A 253 -16.02 19.58 -9.45
CA PRO A 253 -16.24 18.35 -8.71
C PRO A 253 -15.02 17.42 -8.78
N TYR A 254 -14.73 16.70 -7.70
CA TYR A 254 -13.61 15.75 -7.67
C TYR A 254 -14.06 14.30 -7.40
N LEU A 255 -13.30 13.35 -7.94
CA LEU A 255 -13.48 11.92 -7.74
C LEU A 255 -12.17 11.31 -7.19
N PRO A 256 -12.12 10.87 -5.92
CA PRO A 256 -10.99 10.15 -5.38
C PRO A 256 -11.01 8.68 -5.81
N MET A 257 -9.86 8.18 -6.26
CA MET A 257 -9.59 6.74 -6.31
C MET A 257 -9.42 6.19 -4.90
N SER A 258 -9.39 4.85 -4.77
CA SER A 258 -9.50 4.18 -3.47
C SER A 258 -8.56 4.72 -2.38
N MET A 259 -7.24 4.64 -2.57
CA MET A 259 -6.24 5.16 -1.61
C MET A 259 -6.03 6.68 -1.70
N ALA A 260 -6.84 7.41 -2.48
CA ALA A 260 -6.92 8.86 -2.47
C ALA A 260 -8.13 9.38 -1.65
N LYS A 261 -9.02 8.49 -1.19
CA LYS A 261 -10.07 8.83 -0.22
C LYS A 261 -9.45 9.49 1.01
N GLY A 262 -10.07 10.58 1.47
CA GLY A 262 -9.57 11.40 2.57
C GLY A 262 -8.49 12.42 2.20
N LEU A 263 -7.99 12.45 0.95
CA LEU A 263 -7.09 13.52 0.47
C LEU A 263 -7.74 14.91 0.65
N LEU A 264 -9.00 14.99 0.22
CA LEU A 264 -9.99 15.84 0.84
C LEU A 264 -10.95 14.90 1.60
N PRO A 265 -11.56 15.33 2.72
CA PRO A 265 -12.56 14.51 3.41
C PRO A 265 -13.61 14.01 2.43
N ASP A 266 -13.98 12.73 2.45
CA ASP A 266 -14.89 12.16 1.46
C ASP A 266 -16.29 12.82 1.49
N THR A 267 -16.62 13.45 2.62
CA THR A 267 -17.83 14.26 2.85
C THR A 267 -17.73 15.69 2.31
N HIS A 268 -16.64 16.07 1.65
CA HIS A 268 -16.46 17.41 1.09
C HIS A 268 -17.57 17.71 0.06
N PRO A 269 -18.16 18.93 0.03
CA PRO A 269 -19.27 19.25 -0.86
C PRO A 269 -18.98 19.06 -2.36
N GLN A 270 -17.71 19.13 -2.79
CA GLN A 270 -17.32 18.88 -4.19
C GLN A 270 -17.01 17.41 -4.49
N SER A 271 -17.13 16.49 -3.53
CA SER A 271 -16.94 15.06 -3.74
C SER A 271 -18.05 14.50 -4.64
N ALA A 272 -17.67 13.98 -5.79
CA ALA A 272 -18.55 13.31 -6.75
C ALA A 272 -18.52 11.78 -6.59
N SER A 273 -17.96 11.25 -5.50
CA SER A 273 -17.81 9.80 -5.26
C SER A 273 -19.13 9.03 -5.41
N ALA A 274 -20.21 9.53 -4.80
CA ALA A 274 -21.53 8.91 -4.91
C ALA A 274 -22.19 9.09 -6.28
N ALA A 275 -21.64 9.95 -7.15
CA ALA A 275 -22.09 10.19 -8.52
C ALA A 275 -21.09 9.65 -9.58
N ARG A 276 -20.16 8.76 -9.20
CA ARG A 276 -19.04 8.29 -10.06
C ARG A 276 -19.46 7.97 -11.50
N SER A 277 -20.48 7.12 -11.68
CA SER A 277 -20.89 6.68 -13.03
C SER A 277 -21.41 7.84 -13.89
N TYR A 278 -22.09 8.82 -13.27
CA TYR A 278 -22.59 10.00 -13.96
C TYR A 278 -21.45 10.93 -14.37
N VAL A 279 -20.55 11.27 -13.43
CA VAL A 279 -19.47 12.21 -13.72
C VAL A 279 -18.47 11.66 -14.74
N LEU A 280 -18.17 10.35 -14.68
CA LEU A 280 -17.31 9.72 -15.67
C LEU A 280 -17.96 9.63 -17.06
N ALA A 281 -19.28 9.44 -17.16
CA ALA A 281 -19.96 9.38 -18.44
C ALA A 281 -20.09 10.78 -19.09
N GLU A 282 -20.42 11.79 -18.28
CA GLU A 282 -20.85 13.11 -18.79
C GLU A 282 -19.72 14.14 -18.88
N ALA A 283 -18.63 14.01 -18.12
CA ALA A 283 -17.55 15.00 -18.16
C ALA A 283 -17.01 15.21 -19.58
N ASP A 284 -16.55 16.42 -19.89
CA ASP A 284 -15.92 16.76 -21.18
C ASP A 284 -14.40 16.93 -21.05
N VAL A 285 -13.94 17.54 -19.96
CA VAL A 285 -12.52 17.66 -19.59
C VAL A 285 -12.28 16.97 -18.24
N VAL A 286 -11.26 16.11 -18.18
CA VAL A 286 -10.88 15.42 -16.94
C VAL A 286 -9.42 15.68 -16.60
N LEU A 287 -9.18 16.27 -15.42
CA LEU A 287 -7.86 16.45 -14.84
C LEU A 287 -7.50 15.27 -13.95
N LEU A 288 -6.58 14.42 -14.43
CA LEU A 288 -5.99 13.33 -13.67
C LEU A 288 -4.81 13.86 -12.84
N VAL A 289 -4.86 13.69 -11.52
CA VAL A 289 -3.77 14.06 -10.61
C VAL A 289 -3.20 12.80 -9.98
N GLY A 290 -2.02 12.36 -10.42
CA GLY A 290 -1.37 11.15 -9.90
C GLY A 290 -2.22 9.88 -10.05
N ALA A 291 -3.00 9.80 -11.13
CA ALA A 291 -3.91 8.70 -11.46
C ALA A 291 -3.65 8.19 -12.88
N ARG A 292 -3.62 6.87 -13.04
CA ARG A 292 -3.44 6.21 -14.34
C ARG A 292 -4.78 5.81 -14.94
N LEU A 293 -4.96 6.01 -16.24
CA LEU A 293 -6.11 5.49 -17.00
C LEU A 293 -5.96 3.98 -17.28
N ASN A 294 -5.90 3.17 -16.22
CA ASN A 294 -5.78 1.72 -16.32
C ASN A 294 -7.15 1.03 -16.13
N TRP A 295 -7.14 -0.28 -15.84
CA TRP A 295 -8.36 -1.09 -15.67
C TRP A 295 -9.33 -0.53 -14.61
N LEU A 296 -8.83 0.12 -13.54
CA LEU A 296 -9.65 0.75 -12.49
C LEU A 296 -10.51 1.89 -13.04
N LEU A 297 -10.09 2.46 -14.16
CA LEU A 297 -10.74 3.51 -14.91
C LEU A 297 -11.15 3.04 -16.31
N SER A 298 -11.34 1.73 -16.52
CA SER A 298 -11.75 1.17 -17.81
C SER A 298 -10.94 1.70 -18.99
N HIS A 299 -9.65 1.99 -18.78
CA HIS A 299 -8.73 2.52 -19.78
C HIS A 299 -9.14 3.86 -20.43
N GLY A 300 -10.01 4.64 -19.78
CA GLY A 300 -10.58 5.85 -20.39
C GLY A 300 -11.57 5.57 -21.52
N LYS A 301 -12.11 4.33 -21.60
CA LYS A 301 -12.87 3.81 -22.76
C LYS A 301 -14.22 3.22 -22.39
N GLY A 302 -15.04 3.00 -23.41
CA GLY A 302 -16.29 2.24 -23.33
C GLY A 302 -17.41 2.97 -22.59
N LYS A 303 -18.45 2.21 -22.21
CA LYS A 303 -19.70 2.73 -21.64
C LYS A 303 -19.48 3.59 -20.39
N THR A 304 -18.46 3.27 -19.58
CA THR A 304 -18.09 4.04 -18.38
C THR A 304 -17.78 5.50 -18.66
N TRP A 305 -17.17 5.78 -19.82
CA TRP A 305 -16.70 7.12 -20.20
C TRP A 305 -17.63 7.82 -21.20
N GLY A 306 -18.68 7.16 -21.69
CA GLY A 306 -19.64 7.78 -22.60
C GLY A 306 -18.98 8.31 -23.87
N LYS A 307 -19.14 9.61 -24.13
CA LYS A 307 -18.53 10.30 -25.28
C LYS A 307 -17.03 10.55 -25.04
N PRO A 308 -16.20 10.61 -26.12
CA PRO A 308 -14.79 10.99 -26.02
C PRO A 308 -14.58 12.27 -25.22
N LYS A 309 -13.48 12.30 -24.46
CA LYS A 309 -13.14 13.38 -23.53
C LYS A 309 -11.75 13.90 -23.81
N GLN A 310 -11.47 15.10 -23.32
CA GLN A 310 -10.12 15.63 -23.30
C GLN A 310 -9.53 15.42 -21.90
N PHE A 311 -8.32 14.86 -21.86
CA PHE A 311 -7.62 14.60 -20.60
C PHE A 311 -6.48 15.59 -20.40
N ILE A 312 -6.39 16.08 -19.17
CA ILE A 312 -5.20 16.72 -18.61
C ILE A 312 -4.61 15.73 -17.63
N GLN A 313 -3.30 15.48 -17.68
CA GLN A 313 -2.69 14.48 -16.81
C GLN A 313 -1.44 15.03 -16.15
N ILE A 314 -1.47 15.07 -14.82
CA ILE A 314 -0.32 15.33 -13.96
C ILE A 314 0.27 14.00 -13.52
N ASP A 315 1.46 13.69 -14.00
CA ASP A 315 2.25 12.52 -13.59
C ASP A 315 3.75 12.85 -13.70
N ILE A 316 4.55 12.28 -12.80
CA ILE A 316 6.02 12.45 -12.83
C ILE A 316 6.66 11.62 -13.96
N ALA A 317 6.00 10.56 -14.42
CA ALA A 317 6.51 9.70 -15.48
C ALA A 317 6.00 10.17 -16.85
N ALA A 318 6.89 10.75 -17.66
CA ALA A 318 6.58 11.17 -19.02
C ALA A 318 6.00 10.04 -19.89
N THR A 319 6.49 8.80 -19.69
CA THR A 319 6.07 7.62 -20.46
C THR A 319 4.67 7.11 -20.10
N GLU A 320 4.00 7.67 -19.09
CA GLU A 320 2.60 7.33 -18.77
C GLU A 320 1.61 8.04 -19.69
N MET A 321 2.01 9.19 -20.23
CA MET A 321 1.20 9.96 -21.17
C MET A 321 0.90 9.10 -22.40
N ASP A 322 -0.32 9.20 -22.93
CA ASP A 322 -0.79 8.47 -24.11
C ASP A 322 -0.80 6.93 -24.01
N SER A 323 -0.55 6.37 -22.82
CA SER A 323 -0.51 4.92 -22.59
C SER A 323 -1.81 4.18 -22.95
N ASN A 324 -2.96 4.87 -22.90
CA ASN A 324 -4.27 4.27 -23.13
C ASN A 324 -5.13 5.06 -24.13
N VAL A 325 -5.19 6.37 -23.96
CA VAL A 325 -5.90 7.34 -24.81
C VAL A 325 -5.04 8.59 -24.93
N ALA A 326 -5.25 9.39 -25.97
CA ALA A 326 -4.52 10.64 -26.16
C ALA A 326 -4.79 11.63 -25.01
N ILE A 327 -3.72 12.24 -24.50
CA ILE A 327 -3.74 13.25 -23.45
C ILE A 327 -3.58 14.62 -24.10
N ALA A 328 -4.64 15.44 -24.02
CA ALA A 328 -4.68 16.74 -24.68
C ALA A 328 -3.73 17.76 -24.03
N ALA A 329 -3.51 17.66 -22.71
CA ALA A 329 -2.54 18.48 -22.00
C ALA A 329 -1.76 17.64 -20.97
N PRO A 330 -0.64 16.99 -21.38
CA PRO A 330 0.26 16.34 -20.44
C PRO A 330 1.03 17.40 -19.64
N VAL A 331 1.06 17.25 -18.32
CA VAL A 331 1.78 18.13 -17.37
C VAL A 331 2.75 17.26 -16.57
N VAL A 332 3.97 17.13 -17.09
CA VAL A 332 4.98 16.22 -16.54
C VAL A 332 5.79 16.91 -15.45
N GLY A 333 5.79 16.35 -14.25
CA GLY A 333 6.50 16.89 -13.10
C GLY A 333 6.02 16.26 -11.79
N ASP A 334 6.64 16.63 -10.67
CA ASP A 334 6.11 16.22 -9.37
C ASP A 334 4.77 16.94 -9.09
N ILE A 335 3.84 16.24 -8.42
CA ILE A 335 2.45 16.68 -8.31
C ILE A 335 2.34 18.02 -7.58
N GLY A 336 3.13 18.25 -6.53
CA GLY A 336 3.11 19.51 -5.78
C GLY A 336 3.49 20.68 -6.68
N SER A 337 4.62 20.56 -7.39
CA SER A 337 5.08 21.57 -8.35
C SER A 337 4.09 21.82 -9.47
N CYS A 338 3.48 20.76 -10.03
CA CYS A 338 2.49 20.88 -11.10
C CYS A 338 1.21 21.57 -10.64
N VAL A 339 0.68 21.21 -9.46
CA VAL A 339 -0.53 21.81 -8.91
C VAL A 339 -0.28 23.27 -8.54
N SER A 340 0.86 23.59 -7.92
CA SER A 340 1.26 24.97 -7.62
C SER A 340 1.31 25.83 -8.89
N ALA A 341 1.97 25.34 -9.95
CA ALA A 341 2.07 26.10 -11.20
C ALA A 341 0.69 26.32 -11.87
N ILE A 342 -0.23 25.35 -11.75
CA ILE A 342 -1.62 25.51 -12.23
C ILE A 342 -2.36 26.55 -11.38
N LEU A 343 -2.22 26.52 -10.05
CA LEU A 343 -2.86 27.46 -9.13
C LEU A 343 -2.47 28.91 -9.42
N ASP A 344 -1.19 29.16 -9.72
CA ASP A 344 -0.68 30.49 -10.08
C ASP A 344 -1.39 31.08 -11.30
N LYS A 345 -1.85 30.23 -12.23
CA LYS A 345 -2.57 30.63 -13.46
C LYS A 345 -4.09 30.56 -13.34
N VAL A 346 -4.61 29.79 -12.38
CA VAL A 346 -6.04 29.68 -12.13
C VAL A 346 -6.60 30.99 -11.57
N GLY A 347 -5.88 31.71 -10.69
CA GLY A 347 -6.26 33.07 -10.24
C GLY A 347 -7.63 33.14 -9.52
N ASP A 348 -7.90 34.22 -8.79
CA ASP A 348 -9.14 34.32 -7.98
C ASP A 348 -10.41 34.49 -8.84
N ASP A 349 -10.25 35.00 -10.05
CA ASP A 349 -11.33 35.20 -11.03
C ASP A 349 -11.61 33.96 -11.90
N PHE A 350 -11.17 32.77 -11.48
CA PHE A 350 -11.46 31.55 -12.22
C PHE A 350 -12.98 31.31 -12.31
N ALA A 351 -13.52 31.30 -13.52
CA ALA A 351 -14.93 31.02 -13.75
C ALA A 351 -15.25 29.58 -13.30
N LYS A 352 -16.09 29.45 -12.27
CA LYS A 352 -16.57 28.15 -11.78
C LYS A 352 -17.41 27.46 -12.86
N PRO A 353 -17.52 26.11 -12.83
CA PRO A 353 -18.38 25.39 -13.74
C PRO A 353 -19.82 25.88 -13.68
N GLY A 354 -20.53 25.79 -14.80
CA GLY A 354 -21.92 26.24 -14.88
C GLY A 354 -22.82 25.55 -13.86
N ALA A 355 -23.81 26.28 -13.34
CA ALA A 355 -24.74 25.78 -12.32
C ALA A 355 -25.49 24.51 -12.77
N GLU A 356 -25.78 24.37 -14.06
CA GLU A 356 -26.40 23.16 -14.62
C GLU A 356 -25.58 21.89 -14.33
N TRP A 357 -24.25 21.96 -14.54
CA TRP A 357 -23.35 20.85 -14.25
C TRP A 357 -23.28 20.56 -12.75
N LEU A 358 -23.05 21.60 -11.95
CA LEU A 358 -22.88 21.47 -10.51
C LEU A 358 -24.14 20.91 -9.84
N ASN A 359 -25.32 21.40 -10.22
CA ASN A 359 -26.60 20.94 -9.70
C ASN A 359 -26.86 19.49 -10.10
N ALA A 360 -26.61 19.11 -11.36
CA ALA A 360 -26.81 17.73 -11.80
C ALA A 360 -25.91 16.73 -11.06
N VAL A 361 -24.66 17.11 -10.76
CA VAL A 361 -23.76 16.30 -9.93
C VAL A 361 -24.26 16.21 -8.49
N ALA A 362 -24.67 17.34 -7.89
CA ALA A 362 -25.21 17.39 -6.54
C ALA A 362 -26.47 16.52 -6.40
N ASP A 363 -27.44 16.65 -7.31
CA ASP A 363 -28.69 15.89 -7.32
C ASP A 363 -28.43 14.37 -7.35
N ARG A 364 -27.50 13.93 -8.21
CA ARG A 364 -27.12 12.50 -8.32
C ARG A 364 -26.39 12.02 -7.07
N ARG A 365 -25.46 12.83 -6.54
CA ARG A 365 -24.75 12.53 -5.30
C ARG A 365 -25.74 12.36 -4.15
N ASP A 366 -26.61 13.35 -3.94
CA ASP A 366 -27.52 13.40 -2.79
C ASP A 366 -28.58 12.31 -2.87
N THR A 367 -29.12 12.04 -4.07
CA THR A 367 -30.01 10.89 -4.30
C THR A 367 -29.35 9.57 -3.93
N ASN A 368 -28.09 9.36 -4.35
CA ASN A 368 -27.39 8.11 -4.10
C ASN A 368 -26.96 7.97 -2.62
N LEU A 369 -26.58 9.07 -1.97
CA LEU A 369 -26.31 9.09 -0.54
C LEU A 369 -27.56 8.80 0.29
N ALA A 370 -28.72 9.37 -0.07
CA ALA A 370 -29.99 9.09 0.58
C ALA A 370 -30.39 7.61 0.46
N LYS A 371 -30.24 7.03 -0.74
CA LYS A 371 -30.48 5.59 -0.96
C LYS A 371 -29.52 4.71 -0.15
N MET A 372 -28.26 5.09 -0.06
CA MET A 372 -27.28 4.38 0.77
C MET A 372 -27.66 4.47 2.25
N ALA A 373 -28.02 5.65 2.75
CA ALA A 373 -28.47 5.85 4.12
C ALA A 373 -29.71 5.00 4.45
N GLU A 374 -30.70 4.94 3.56
CA GLU A 374 -31.86 4.05 3.70
C GLU A 374 -31.45 2.56 3.73
N THR A 375 -30.52 2.17 2.86
CA THR A 375 -29.99 0.79 2.82
C THR A 375 -29.30 0.40 4.13
N LEU A 376 -28.46 1.29 4.67
CA LEU A 376 -27.78 1.09 5.95
C LEU A 376 -28.79 1.03 7.11
N ALA A 377 -29.78 1.93 7.13
CA ALA A 377 -30.83 1.94 8.15
C ALA A 377 -31.64 0.65 8.17
N LYS A 378 -32.05 0.14 6.99
CA LYS A 378 -32.77 -1.14 6.86
C LYS A 378 -31.91 -2.36 7.26
N SER A 379 -30.59 -2.22 7.26
CA SER A 379 -29.66 -3.31 7.57
C SER A 379 -29.20 -3.32 9.04
N LYS A 380 -29.61 -2.35 9.86
CA LYS A 380 -29.12 -2.15 11.23
C LYS A 380 -29.42 -3.32 12.17
N ASP A 381 -30.56 -3.99 11.97
CA ASP A 381 -31.04 -5.08 12.83
C ASP A 381 -31.08 -6.45 12.09
N VAL A 382 -30.45 -6.54 10.92
CA VAL A 382 -30.44 -7.79 10.11
C VAL A 382 -29.50 -8.82 10.76
N SER A 383 -30.01 -10.04 10.96
CA SER A 383 -29.28 -11.18 11.50
C SER A 383 -29.60 -12.48 10.73
N PRO A 384 -28.60 -13.26 10.27
CA PRO A 384 -27.16 -12.96 10.28
C PRO A 384 -26.85 -11.64 9.55
N MET A 385 -25.78 -10.95 9.94
CA MET A 385 -25.45 -9.65 9.34
C MET A 385 -25.27 -9.76 7.82
N ASN A 386 -25.76 -8.76 7.08
CA ASN A 386 -25.30 -8.55 5.70
C ASN A 386 -24.12 -7.55 5.71
N PHE A 387 -23.48 -7.35 4.55
CA PHE A 387 -22.37 -6.40 4.41
C PHE A 387 -22.74 -4.96 4.84
N HIS A 388 -23.95 -4.49 4.53
CA HIS A 388 -24.37 -3.11 4.83
C HIS A 388 -24.62 -2.89 6.32
N GLY A 389 -25.19 -3.86 7.04
CA GLY A 389 -25.41 -3.78 8.48
C GLY A 389 -24.09 -3.69 9.24
N ALA A 390 -23.14 -4.58 8.91
CA ALA A 390 -21.81 -4.56 9.50
C ALA A 390 -21.02 -3.29 9.14
N LEU A 391 -21.04 -2.87 7.86
CA LEU A 391 -20.32 -1.68 7.41
C LEU A 391 -20.94 -0.37 7.92
N GLY A 392 -22.25 -0.32 8.17
CA GLY A 392 -22.90 0.85 8.76
C GLY A 392 -22.30 1.20 10.12
N VAL A 393 -22.09 0.17 10.96
CA VAL A 393 -21.41 0.32 12.24
C VAL A 393 -19.96 0.74 12.07
N LEU A 394 -19.20 0.08 11.19
CA LEU A 394 -17.79 0.43 10.96
C LEU A 394 -17.62 1.84 10.38
N LYS A 395 -18.59 2.32 9.59
CA LYS A 395 -18.62 3.70 9.08
C LYS A 395 -18.64 4.70 10.24
N ASP A 396 -19.49 4.47 11.24
CA ASP A 396 -19.61 5.35 12.41
C ASP A 396 -18.36 5.28 13.31
N VAL A 397 -17.79 4.10 13.49
CA VAL A 397 -16.51 3.92 14.20
C VAL A 397 -15.38 4.71 13.54
N VAL A 398 -15.22 4.60 12.22
CA VAL A 398 -14.17 5.32 11.48
C VAL A 398 -14.41 6.84 11.52
N LYS A 399 -15.67 7.28 11.44
CA LYS A 399 -16.05 8.69 11.59
C LYS A 399 -15.70 9.26 12.96
N ALA A 400 -15.90 8.49 14.03
CA ALA A 400 -15.52 8.89 15.38
C ALA A 400 -14.00 8.90 15.59
N ASN A 401 -13.25 8.19 14.74
CA ASN A 401 -11.81 7.98 14.88
C ASN A 401 -11.06 8.30 13.56
N PRO A 402 -11.14 9.54 13.03
CA PRO A 402 -10.63 9.87 11.69
C PRO A 402 -9.12 9.65 11.50
N GLY A 403 -8.37 9.58 12.60
CA GLY A 403 -6.92 9.41 12.61
C GLY A 403 -6.42 7.97 12.46
N ILE A 404 -7.28 6.96 12.55
CA ILE A 404 -6.88 5.54 12.46
C ILE A 404 -6.50 5.17 11.02
N SER A 405 -5.59 4.21 10.88
CA SER A 405 -5.35 3.60 9.57
C SER A 405 -6.41 2.52 9.32
N PHE A 406 -6.99 2.53 8.13
CA PHE A 406 -8.02 1.60 7.68
C PHE A 406 -7.46 0.70 6.58
N VAL A 407 -7.12 -0.53 6.93
CA VAL A 407 -6.65 -1.56 5.99
C VAL A 407 -7.86 -2.33 5.46
N ASN A 408 -7.93 -2.61 4.16
CA ASN A 408 -9.09 -3.27 3.59
C ASN A 408 -8.79 -4.16 2.37
N GLU A 409 -9.24 -5.42 2.42
CA GLU A 409 -9.08 -6.38 1.33
C GLU A 409 -10.25 -7.39 1.25
N GLY A 410 -10.34 -8.10 0.12
CA GLY A 410 -11.45 -8.99 -0.24
C GLY A 410 -12.09 -8.60 -1.57
N ALA A 411 -13.23 -9.20 -1.89
CA ALA A 411 -14.05 -8.81 -3.04
C ALA A 411 -15.23 -7.95 -2.59
N ASN A 412 -16.31 -8.57 -2.10
CA ASN A 412 -17.46 -7.86 -1.54
C ASN A 412 -17.07 -6.97 -0.37
N THR A 413 -16.25 -7.49 0.56
CA THR A 413 -15.72 -6.73 1.70
C THR A 413 -14.94 -5.48 1.27
N LEU A 414 -14.15 -5.56 0.20
CA LEU A 414 -13.40 -4.43 -0.34
C LEU A 414 -14.32 -3.40 -1.02
N ASP A 415 -15.21 -3.87 -1.89
CA ASP A 415 -16.04 -3.01 -2.73
C ASP A 415 -17.12 -2.28 -1.94
N TYR A 416 -17.78 -2.98 -1.02
CA TYR A 416 -18.79 -2.37 -0.15
C TYR A 416 -18.13 -1.43 0.85
N ALA A 417 -17.01 -1.79 1.47
CA ALA A 417 -16.30 -0.90 2.39
C ALA A 417 -15.83 0.38 1.71
N ARG A 418 -15.27 0.29 0.49
CA ARG A 418 -14.86 1.47 -0.30
C ARG A 418 -16.02 2.43 -0.60
N ALA A 419 -17.23 1.90 -0.74
CA ALA A 419 -18.43 2.68 -1.03
C ALA A 419 -19.13 3.23 0.22
N VAL A 420 -19.04 2.55 1.36
CA VAL A 420 -19.76 2.88 2.59
C VAL A 420 -18.92 3.72 3.56
N ILE A 421 -17.64 3.38 3.72
CA ILE A 421 -16.77 3.99 4.72
C ILE A 421 -16.11 5.23 4.11
N ASP A 422 -16.35 6.38 4.75
CA ASP A 422 -15.76 7.67 4.40
C ASP A 422 -14.42 7.85 5.11
N MET A 423 -13.42 8.36 4.40
CA MET A 423 -12.14 8.77 4.98
C MET A 423 -12.12 10.29 5.19
N TYR A 424 -11.52 10.72 6.30
CA TYR A 424 -11.49 12.12 6.72
C TYR A 424 -10.07 12.73 6.67
N GLU A 425 -9.04 11.86 6.73
CA GLU A 425 -7.64 12.23 6.65
C GLU A 425 -6.95 11.51 5.47
N PRO A 426 -5.92 12.12 4.86
CA PRO A 426 -5.17 11.52 3.76
C PRO A 426 -4.38 10.29 4.21
N ARG A 427 -4.17 9.35 3.28
CA ARG A 427 -3.34 8.14 3.47
C ARG A 427 -3.76 7.27 4.66
N LYS A 428 -5.04 7.30 5.05
CA LYS A 428 -5.60 6.39 6.06
C LYS A 428 -6.11 5.10 5.47
N ARG A 429 -6.63 5.13 4.24
CA ARG A 429 -7.08 3.92 3.55
C ARG A 429 -5.92 3.23 2.83
N LEU A 430 -5.70 1.96 3.17
CA LEU A 430 -4.67 1.09 2.59
C LEU A 430 -5.36 -0.17 2.07
N ASP A 431 -5.25 -0.47 0.78
CA ASP A 431 -5.93 -1.63 0.20
C ASP A 431 -5.11 -2.34 -0.88
N VAL A 432 -5.74 -3.31 -1.53
CA VAL A 432 -5.20 -4.24 -2.54
C VAL A 432 -4.55 -3.58 -3.76
N GLY A 433 -4.70 -2.26 -3.90
CA GLY A 433 -3.98 -1.47 -4.88
C GLY A 433 -4.26 -1.84 -6.34
N THR A 434 -3.25 -1.67 -7.19
CA THR A 434 -3.38 -1.79 -8.65
C THR A 434 -3.52 -3.24 -9.14
N TRP A 435 -3.00 -4.23 -8.41
CA TRP A 435 -3.09 -5.63 -8.79
C TRP A 435 -4.22 -6.40 -8.11
N GLY A 436 -4.96 -5.78 -7.19
CA GLY A 436 -6.04 -6.49 -6.50
C GLY A 436 -5.51 -7.65 -5.65
N VAL A 437 -4.32 -7.51 -5.06
CA VAL A 437 -3.65 -8.58 -4.29
C VAL A 437 -4.42 -8.87 -3.01
N MET A 438 -4.83 -10.13 -2.82
CA MET A 438 -5.26 -10.65 -1.52
C MET A 438 -4.03 -11.06 -0.72
N GLY A 439 -3.95 -10.71 0.57
CA GLY A 439 -2.80 -11.00 1.43
C GLY A 439 -1.92 -9.81 1.76
N VAL A 440 -2.35 -8.59 1.41
CA VAL A 440 -1.67 -7.36 1.85
C VAL A 440 -2.06 -6.99 3.29
N GLY A 441 -3.21 -7.48 3.76
CA GLY A 441 -3.87 -7.05 4.98
C GLY A 441 -2.97 -6.95 6.21
N MET A 442 -2.43 -8.08 6.68
CA MET A 442 -1.69 -8.07 7.95
C MET A 442 -0.34 -7.35 7.86
N GLY A 443 0.38 -7.50 6.74
CA GLY A 443 1.61 -6.73 6.49
C GLY A 443 1.34 -5.23 6.53
N TYR A 444 0.26 -4.79 5.89
CA TYR A 444 -0.12 -3.38 5.88
C TYR A 444 -0.53 -2.88 7.27
N ALA A 445 -1.24 -3.71 8.04
CA ALA A 445 -1.66 -3.34 9.38
C ALA A 445 -0.48 -3.18 10.34
N VAL A 446 0.51 -4.10 10.28
CA VAL A 446 1.73 -4.01 11.08
C VAL A 446 2.51 -2.74 10.77
N ALA A 447 2.80 -2.46 9.50
CA ALA A 447 3.53 -1.24 9.13
C ALA A 447 2.73 0.03 9.44
N ALA A 448 1.42 0.06 9.22
CA ALA A 448 0.61 1.22 9.58
C ALA A 448 0.67 1.52 11.08
N ALA A 449 0.61 0.49 11.94
CA ALA A 449 0.76 0.66 13.38
C ALA A 449 2.17 1.16 13.75
N VAL A 450 3.21 0.58 13.16
CA VAL A 450 4.61 0.93 13.44
C VAL A 450 4.95 2.36 12.97
N GLU A 451 4.61 2.70 11.73
CA GLU A 451 4.99 3.97 11.11
C GLU A 451 4.15 5.16 11.59
N THR A 452 2.91 4.93 12.03
CA THR A 452 2.03 6.01 12.50
C THR A 452 1.92 6.11 14.01
N ASN A 453 2.27 5.04 14.73
CA ASN A 453 2.02 4.90 16.17
C ASN A 453 0.55 5.21 16.54
N LYS A 454 -0.38 4.85 15.66
CA LYS A 454 -1.83 5.01 15.83
C LYS A 454 -2.55 3.67 15.69
N PRO A 455 -3.77 3.53 16.24
CA PRO A 455 -4.57 2.34 16.05
C PRO A 455 -4.86 2.05 14.57
N VAL A 456 -5.00 0.76 14.27
CA VAL A 456 -5.33 0.27 12.93
C VAL A 456 -6.61 -0.56 13.00
N LEU A 457 -7.54 -0.30 12.08
CA LEU A 457 -8.70 -1.14 11.81
C LEU A 457 -8.47 -1.86 10.48
N ALA A 458 -8.28 -3.18 10.52
CA ALA A 458 -8.09 -4.01 9.33
C ALA A 458 -9.36 -4.80 9.02
N LEU A 459 -10.04 -4.46 7.93
CA LEU A 459 -11.25 -5.13 7.48
C LEU A 459 -10.95 -6.08 6.30
N CYS A 460 -10.99 -7.38 6.55
CA CYS A 460 -10.70 -8.42 5.58
C CYS A 460 -11.94 -9.30 5.30
N GLY A 461 -12.14 -9.72 4.06
CA GLY A 461 -12.94 -10.93 3.81
C GLY A 461 -12.19 -12.16 4.35
N ASP A 462 -12.92 -13.19 4.79
CA ASP A 462 -12.35 -14.45 5.29
C ASP A 462 -11.33 -15.10 4.34
N SER A 463 -11.62 -15.15 3.04
CA SER A 463 -10.66 -15.62 2.03
C SER A 463 -9.39 -14.78 2.02
N ALA A 464 -9.52 -13.45 1.99
CA ALA A 464 -8.39 -12.53 1.92
C ALA A 464 -7.50 -12.62 3.16
N PHE A 465 -8.12 -12.74 4.34
CA PHE A 465 -7.44 -12.95 5.60
C PHE A 465 -6.56 -14.21 5.56
N GLY A 466 -7.03 -15.30 4.95
CA GLY A 466 -6.29 -16.56 4.86
C GLY A 466 -4.89 -16.44 4.23
N PHE A 467 -4.65 -15.46 3.36
CA PHE A 467 -3.35 -15.24 2.73
C PHE A 467 -2.28 -14.66 3.66
N SER A 468 -2.67 -14.00 4.75
CA SER A 468 -1.73 -13.35 5.69
C SER A 468 -2.06 -13.59 7.17
N GLY A 469 -3.06 -14.44 7.48
CA GLY A 469 -3.62 -14.60 8.81
C GLY A 469 -2.67 -15.13 9.88
N MET A 470 -1.57 -15.79 9.51
CA MET A 470 -0.54 -16.20 10.47
C MET A 470 0.20 -15.03 11.11
N GLU A 471 0.15 -13.84 10.50
CA GLU A 471 0.73 -12.62 11.08
C GLU A 471 -0.11 -12.04 12.24
N VAL A 472 -1.24 -12.67 12.58
CA VAL A 472 -1.87 -12.46 13.89
C VAL A 472 -0.86 -12.68 15.02
N GLU A 473 0.01 -13.69 14.91
CA GLU A 473 1.10 -13.87 15.88
C GLU A 473 2.07 -12.70 15.89
N THR A 474 2.45 -12.16 14.71
CA THR A 474 3.33 -11.00 14.60
C THR A 474 2.72 -9.77 15.28
N ILE A 475 1.44 -9.51 15.05
CA ILE A 475 0.71 -8.41 15.70
C ILE A 475 0.72 -8.57 17.23
N CYS A 476 0.47 -9.79 17.73
CA CYS A 476 0.53 -10.09 19.17
C CYS A 476 1.93 -9.93 19.76
N ARG A 477 2.94 -10.51 19.11
CA ARG A 477 4.33 -10.49 19.59
C ARG A 477 4.90 -9.08 19.73
N TYR A 478 4.49 -8.15 18.86
CA TYR A 478 4.86 -6.74 18.98
C TYR A 478 3.83 -5.89 19.73
N ASN A 479 2.77 -6.50 20.27
CA ASN A 479 1.69 -5.84 21.00
C ASN A 479 1.15 -4.60 20.26
N LEU A 480 0.86 -4.76 18.97
CA LEU A 480 0.44 -3.64 18.12
C LEU A 480 -1.06 -3.35 18.28
N PRO A 481 -1.48 -2.06 18.26
CA PRO A 481 -2.87 -1.66 18.42
C PRO A 481 -3.68 -1.89 17.13
N VAL A 482 -3.81 -3.15 16.74
CA VAL A 482 -4.52 -3.57 15.52
C VAL A 482 -5.80 -4.32 15.90
N CYS A 483 -6.94 -3.79 15.44
CA CYS A 483 -8.22 -4.48 15.44
C CYS A 483 -8.47 -5.05 14.05
N ILE A 484 -8.44 -6.38 13.93
CA ILE A 484 -8.79 -7.11 12.70
C ILE A 484 -10.28 -7.42 12.77
N VAL A 485 -11.04 -7.06 11.75
CA VAL A 485 -12.43 -7.49 11.56
C VAL A 485 -12.47 -8.39 10.34
N ILE A 486 -12.86 -9.65 10.53
CA ILE A 486 -13.07 -10.59 9.43
C ILE A 486 -14.55 -10.64 9.12
N PHE A 487 -14.90 -10.31 7.88
CA PHE A 487 -16.22 -10.60 7.35
C PHE A 487 -16.26 -12.06 6.91
N ASN A 488 -16.82 -12.89 7.78
CA ASN A 488 -16.88 -14.33 7.62
C ASN A 488 -18.23 -14.73 7.00
N ASN A 489 -18.26 -14.79 5.67
CA ASN A 489 -19.37 -15.30 4.87
C ASN A 489 -19.12 -16.74 4.38
N ASN A 490 -18.16 -17.44 4.97
CA ASN A 490 -17.78 -18.83 4.71
C ASN A 490 -17.31 -19.11 3.27
N GLY A 491 -16.63 -18.18 2.59
CA GLY A 491 -16.16 -18.47 1.24
C GLY A 491 -15.71 -17.29 0.38
N VAL A 492 -15.14 -17.64 -0.76
CA VAL A 492 -14.81 -16.70 -1.84
C VAL A 492 -16.11 -16.20 -2.47
N TYR A 493 -16.40 -14.91 -2.27
CA TYR A 493 -17.64 -14.23 -2.66
C TYR A 493 -18.89 -14.65 -1.88
N LYS A 494 -19.18 -15.96 -1.79
CA LYS A 494 -20.33 -16.54 -1.09
C LYS A 494 -19.94 -17.88 -0.45
N GLY A 495 -20.70 -18.30 0.55
CA GLY A 495 -20.49 -19.55 1.28
C GLY A 495 -21.56 -20.62 1.06
N ILE A 496 -22.34 -20.53 -0.03
CA ILE A 496 -23.51 -21.40 -0.29
C ILE A 496 -23.37 -22.34 -1.48
N ASP A 497 -22.25 -22.29 -2.21
CA ASP A 497 -22.07 -23.11 -3.40
C ASP A 497 -21.95 -24.60 -3.02
N VAL A 498 -22.44 -25.47 -3.91
CA VAL A 498 -22.41 -26.92 -3.75
C VAL A 498 -21.54 -27.56 -4.82
N ASN A 499 -20.91 -28.69 -4.50
CA ASN A 499 -20.17 -29.47 -5.47
C ASN A 499 -21.13 -30.00 -6.55
N PRO A 500 -20.98 -29.60 -7.83
CA PRO A 500 -21.94 -29.95 -8.87
C PRO A 500 -21.95 -31.45 -9.21
N THR A 501 -20.92 -32.20 -8.79
CA THR A 501 -20.86 -33.66 -8.98
C THR A 501 -21.63 -34.42 -7.90
N GLY A 502 -22.03 -33.76 -6.80
CA GLY A 502 -22.56 -34.42 -5.61
C GLY A 502 -21.49 -35.20 -4.81
N GLY A 503 -20.20 -35.05 -5.15
CA GLY A 503 -19.09 -35.67 -4.43
C GLY A 503 -18.90 -35.14 -3.00
N LYS A 504 -17.99 -35.77 -2.25
CA LYS A 504 -17.75 -35.45 -0.82
C LYS A 504 -16.94 -34.18 -0.59
N ASP A 505 -16.19 -33.72 -1.59
CA ASP A 505 -15.39 -32.50 -1.47
C ASP A 505 -16.30 -31.25 -1.45
N PRO A 506 -15.94 -30.21 -0.67
CA PRO A 506 -16.68 -28.94 -0.68
C PRO A 506 -16.65 -28.27 -2.06
N ALA A 507 -17.54 -27.30 -2.29
CA ALA A 507 -17.42 -26.46 -3.46
C ALA A 507 -16.12 -25.65 -3.41
N VAL A 508 -15.56 -25.35 -4.57
CA VAL A 508 -14.24 -24.69 -4.69
C VAL A 508 -14.19 -23.28 -4.10
N THR A 509 -15.34 -22.68 -3.84
CA THR A 509 -15.51 -21.34 -3.25
C THR A 509 -15.94 -21.37 -1.80
N THR A 510 -16.29 -22.53 -1.21
CA THR A 510 -16.82 -22.59 0.16
C THR A 510 -15.76 -23.01 1.17
N PHE A 511 -15.83 -22.38 2.34
CA PHE A 511 -14.98 -22.67 3.50
C PHE A 511 -15.80 -23.29 4.64
N VAL A 512 -15.12 -23.66 5.72
CA VAL A 512 -15.70 -24.33 6.88
C VAL A 512 -16.76 -23.42 7.54
N PRO A 513 -18.05 -23.82 7.54
CA PRO A 513 -19.09 -23.04 8.18
C PRO A 513 -18.85 -22.87 9.68
N GLY A 514 -19.00 -21.65 10.19
CA GLY A 514 -18.82 -21.37 11.62
C GLY A 514 -17.37 -21.38 12.08
N ALA A 515 -16.41 -21.26 11.16
CA ALA A 515 -15.00 -21.09 11.48
C ALA A 515 -14.79 -19.94 12.50
N ARG A 516 -14.01 -20.22 13.54
CA ARG A 516 -13.77 -19.32 14.69
C ARG A 516 -12.40 -18.66 14.60
N TYR A 517 -12.26 -17.72 13.66
CA TYR A 517 -11.01 -16.99 13.45
C TYR A 517 -10.57 -16.19 14.70
N ASP A 518 -11.51 -15.75 15.53
CA ASP A 518 -11.25 -15.09 16.81
C ASP A 518 -10.39 -15.95 17.75
N LYS A 519 -10.52 -17.28 17.69
CA LYS A 519 -9.68 -18.19 18.48
C LYS A 519 -8.23 -18.23 18.02
N MET A 520 -7.92 -17.85 16.79
CA MET A 520 -6.53 -17.70 16.34
C MET A 520 -5.81 -16.58 17.08
N MET A 521 -6.52 -15.48 17.39
CA MET A 521 -5.95 -14.35 18.14
C MET A 521 -5.70 -14.72 19.61
N GLU A 522 -6.65 -15.43 20.24
CA GLU A 522 -6.51 -15.94 21.60
C GLU A 522 -5.31 -16.90 21.74
N ALA A 523 -5.05 -17.72 20.72
CA ALA A 523 -3.93 -18.66 20.72
C ALA A 523 -2.55 -17.99 20.86
N PHE A 524 -2.44 -16.71 20.51
CA PHE A 524 -1.22 -15.91 20.63
C PHE A 524 -1.31 -14.83 21.72
N GLY A 525 -2.32 -14.91 22.61
CA GLY A 525 -2.47 -14.02 23.76
C GLY A 525 -3.19 -12.68 23.48
N GLY A 526 -3.74 -12.50 22.27
CA GLY A 526 -4.59 -11.36 21.94
C GLY A 526 -6.05 -11.56 22.37
N VAL A 527 -6.92 -10.63 21.96
CA VAL A 527 -8.35 -10.64 22.28
C VAL A 527 -9.18 -11.15 21.09
N GLY A 528 -9.99 -12.19 21.30
CA GLY A 528 -10.92 -12.71 20.31
C GLY A 528 -12.37 -12.32 20.58
N HIS A 529 -13.09 -11.87 19.57
CA HIS A 529 -14.54 -11.68 19.62
C HIS A 529 -15.22 -12.41 18.47
N ASN A 530 -16.28 -13.16 18.76
CA ASN A 530 -17.18 -13.71 17.74
C ASN A 530 -18.52 -12.99 17.83
N VAL A 531 -18.89 -12.25 16.79
CA VAL A 531 -20.05 -11.36 16.79
C VAL A 531 -21.03 -11.74 15.68
N THR A 532 -22.31 -11.72 15.99
CA THR A 532 -23.40 -12.11 15.07
C THR A 532 -24.37 -10.99 14.77
N THR A 533 -24.29 -9.87 15.49
CA THR A 533 -25.13 -8.69 15.29
C THR A 533 -24.30 -7.41 15.11
N PRO A 534 -24.86 -6.35 14.46
CA PRO A 534 -24.15 -5.09 14.31
C PRO A 534 -23.80 -4.42 15.66
N ALA A 535 -24.68 -4.54 16.67
CA ALA A 535 -24.42 -3.98 17.99
C ALA A 535 -23.23 -4.66 18.71
N GLU A 536 -23.11 -5.99 18.60
CA GLU A 536 -21.95 -6.73 19.12
C GLU A 536 -20.66 -6.33 18.39
N LEU A 537 -20.72 -6.14 17.07
CA LEU A 537 -19.59 -5.66 16.27
C LEU A 537 -19.14 -4.26 16.71
N GLU A 538 -20.10 -3.34 16.93
CA GLU A 538 -19.83 -1.98 17.40
C GLU A 538 -19.10 -1.99 18.74
N ALA A 539 -19.62 -2.75 19.70
CA ALA A 539 -19.04 -2.86 21.03
C ALA A 539 -17.62 -3.46 20.98
N ALA A 540 -17.42 -4.55 20.23
CA ALA A 540 -16.14 -5.22 20.12
C ALA A 540 -15.05 -4.33 19.49
N VAL A 541 -15.37 -3.62 18.40
CA VAL A 541 -14.39 -2.76 17.72
C VAL A 541 -14.07 -1.52 18.55
N ASN A 542 -15.05 -0.88 19.18
CA ASN A 542 -14.78 0.26 20.08
C ASN A 542 -13.93 -0.17 21.27
N GLU A 543 -14.15 -1.35 21.83
CA GLU A 543 -13.31 -1.89 22.89
C GLU A 543 -11.88 -2.17 22.43
N ALA A 544 -11.72 -2.75 21.25
CA ALA A 544 -10.41 -3.00 20.65
C ALA A 544 -9.60 -1.70 20.49
N LEU A 545 -10.23 -0.66 19.91
CA LEU A 545 -9.60 0.64 19.70
C LEU A 545 -9.26 1.34 21.02
N ARG A 546 -10.13 1.24 22.04
CA ARG A 546 -9.92 1.83 23.37
C ARG A 546 -8.82 1.13 24.15
N SER A 547 -8.79 -0.20 24.11
CA SER A 547 -7.81 -1.01 24.84
C SER A 547 -6.43 -0.99 24.20
N GLY A 548 -6.35 -0.74 22.90
CA GLY A 548 -5.11 -0.76 22.13
C GLY A 548 -4.47 -2.16 22.04
N LYS A 549 -5.20 -3.22 22.41
CA LYS A 549 -4.70 -4.59 22.38
C LYS A 549 -4.86 -5.21 20.98
N PRO A 550 -3.94 -6.10 20.56
CA PRO A 550 -4.16 -7.00 19.43
C PRO A 550 -5.52 -7.70 19.55
N THR A 551 -6.43 -7.40 18.61
CA THR A 551 -7.81 -7.88 18.67
C THR A 551 -8.26 -8.42 17.32
N LEU A 552 -8.98 -9.54 17.31
CA LEU A 552 -9.61 -10.11 16.13
C LEU A 552 -11.10 -10.34 16.39
N VAL A 553 -11.92 -9.69 15.58
CA VAL A 553 -13.37 -9.80 15.58
C VAL A 553 -13.80 -10.65 14.38
N ASN A 554 -14.26 -11.87 14.65
CA ASN A 554 -14.95 -12.71 13.67
C ASN A 554 -16.40 -12.22 13.54
N ALA A 555 -16.71 -11.48 12.47
CA ALA A 555 -18.05 -10.98 12.19
C ALA A 555 -18.77 -11.96 11.27
N VAL A 556 -19.81 -12.62 11.79
CA VAL A 556 -20.62 -13.58 11.02
C VAL A 556 -21.47 -12.82 10.01
N ILE A 557 -21.20 -13.06 8.72
CA ILE A 557 -21.95 -12.49 7.59
C ILE A 557 -22.78 -13.60 6.94
N ASP A 558 -24.01 -13.29 6.53
CA ASP A 558 -24.86 -14.21 5.77
C ASP A 558 -24.09 -14.74 4.53
N PRO A 559 -23.90 -16.07 4.42
CA PRO A 559 -23.13 -16.67 3.33
C PRO A 559 -23.75 -16.43 1.94
N ALA A 560 -25.02 -16.05 1.85
CA ALA A 560 -25.69 -15.72 0.60
C ALA A 560 -25.60 -14.24 0.20
N ALA A 561 -25.19 -13.35 1.11
CA ALA A 561 -25.24 -11.89 0.92
C ALA A 561 -24.28 -11.35 -0.14
N GLY A 562 -23.25 -12.12 -0.50
CA GLY A 562 -22.26 -11.71 -1.49
C GLY A 562 -22.74 -11.82 -2.93
N THR A 563 -21.94 -11.28 -3.83
CA THR A 563 -22.06 -11.43 -5.29
C THR A 563 -20.70 -11.85 -5.84
N GLU A 564 -20.71 -12.80 -6.78
CA GLU A 564 -19.48 -13.27 -7.43
C GLU A 564 -18.69 -12.08 -8.01
N SER A 565 -17.39 -12.01 -7.74
CA SER A 565 -16.50 -10.91 -8.17
C SER A 565 -16.89 -9.50 -7.68
N GLY A 566 -17.80 -9.37 -6.70
CA GLY A 566 -18.21 -8.07 -6.17
C GLY A 566 -18.81 -7.15 -7.24
N ARG A 567 -18.21 -5.97 -7.44
CA ARG A 567 -18.58 -5.00 -8.48
C ARG A 567 -17.89 -5.24 -9.83
N LEU A 568 -17.07 -6.28 -9.96
CA LEU A 568 -16.31 -6.63 -11.17
C LEU A 568 -16.88 -7.86 -11.89
N THR A 569 -18.17 -8.17 -11.71
CA THR A 569 -18.87 -9.28 -12.40
C THR A 569 -18.69 -9.26 -13.92
N ASN A 570 -18.48 -8.09 -14.51
CA ASN A 570 -18.23 -7.93 -15.94
C ASN A 570 -16.89 -8.52 -16.42
N LEU A 571 -15.98 -8.89 -15.52
CA LEU A 571 -14.73 -9.60 -15.85
C LEU A 571 -14.91 -11.12 -15.90
N ASN A 572 -16.04 -11.66 -15.43
CA ASN A 572 -16.27 -13.10 -15.46
C ASN A 572 -16.48 -13.56 -16.90
N PRO A 573 -15.73 -14.57 -17.38
CA PRO A 573 -15.86 -15.04 -18.75
C PRO A 573 -17.23 -15.65 -18.97
N GLN A 574 -17.93 -15.22 -20.04
CA GLN A 574 -19.19 -15.84 -20.46
C GLN A 574 -18.92 -16.84 -21.59
N SER A 575 -19.34 -18.09 -21.40
CA SER A 575 -19.26 -19.09 -22.47
C SER A 575 -20.20 -18.71 -23.61
N SER A 576 -19.66 -18.62 -24.83
CA SER A 576 -20.44 -18.41 -26.05
C SER A 576 -21.36 -19.58 -26.39
N ALA A 577 -21.14 -20.77 -25.80
CA ALA A 577 -21.99 -21.94 -25.98
C ALA A 577 -23.28 -21.91 -25.14
N LYS A 578 -23.44 -20.91 -24.25
CA LYS A 578 -24.63 -20.70 -23.41
C LYS A 578 -25.49 -19.50 -23.86
N LYS A 579 -25.17 -18.89 -25.00
CA LYS A 579 -26.01 -17.91 -25.70
C LYS A 579 -26.73 -18.60 -26.85
#